data_AF-A0A7W1GLX6-F1
#
_entry.id   AF-A0A7W1GLX6-F1
#
_cell.length_a   1.000
_cell.length_b   1.000
_cell.length_c   1.000
_cell.angle_alpha   90.00
_cell.angle_beta   90.00
_cell.angle_gamma   90.00
#
_symmetry.space_group_name_H-M   'P 1'
#
loop_
_entity.id
_entity.type
_entity.pdbx_description
1 polymer ?
#
loop_
_entity_poly.entity_id
_entity_poly.type
_entity_poly.pdbx_seq_one_letter_code
_entity_poly.pdbx_strand_id
1 'polypeptide(L)'
;CLAHRNHASFFVRKLWDYFIPVAPSKSTQAGLEKLYKAKYEVQPVVSAILKHPALYTGPRMVKSPIVYTAGLLRSTGRGIDSAQWFRISALAGQRLFYPPNVAGWDETRWLDTATFRGRWNLASFALKPSALDPKRDTSPQKAGELLARAQTFLGSPALTQATRRVLLDFAKWTLVGATETGANVMVENALRQLIAVSPELQAA
;
A
#
# COMPACT_ATOMS: atom_id res chain seq x y z
N CYS A 1 10.50 34.49 3.82
CA CYS A 1 10.66 33.02 3.93
C CYS A 1 11.65 32.44 2.92
N LEU A 2 11.62 32.82 1.63
CA LEU A 2 12.52 32.27 0.60
C LEU A 2 14.00 32.66 0.79
N ALA A 3 14.28 33.81 1.42
CA ALA A 3 15.64 34.32 1.63
C ALA A 3 16.46 33.57 2.70
N HIS A 4 15.83 32.66 3.47
CA HIS A 4 16.56 31.90 4.49
C HIS A 4 17.45 30.85 3.83
N ARG A 5 18.75 30.78 4.21
CA ARG A 5 19.74 29.91 3.58
C ARG A 5 19.34 28.43 3.49
N ASN A 6 18.58 27.94 4.47
CA ASN A 6 18.15 26.53 4.52
C ASN A 6 16.86 26.26 3.72
N HIS A 7 16.18 27.27 3.18
CA HIS A 7 14.86 27.11 2.58
C HIS A 7 14.81 26.02 1.49
N ALA A 8 15.71 26.10 0.50
CA ALA A 8 15.75 25.10 -0.58
C ALA A 8 16.08 23.70 -0.07
N SER A 9 17.07 23.58 0.82
CA SER A 9 17.46 22.29 1.39
C SER A 9 16.34 21.66 2.23
N PHE A 10 15.57 22.47 2.95
CA PHE A 10 14.42 22.02 3.73
C PHE A 10 13.30 21.52 2.80
N PHE A 11 12.95 22.33 1.78
CA PHE A 11 11.94 21.97 0.79
C PHE A 11 12.29 20.68 0.04
N VAL A 12 13.51 20.57 -0.49
CA VAL A 12 13.97 19.41 -1.24
C VAL A 12 13.99 18.16 -0.37
N ARG A 13 14.53 18.22 0.85
CA ARG A 13 14.53 17.07 1.76
C ARG A 13 13.12 16.63 2.13
N LYS A 14 12.23 17.58 2.46
CA LYS A 14 10.84 17.26 2.79
C LYS A 14 10.09 16.56 1.65
N LEU A 15 10.30 16.98 0.40
CA LEU A 15 9.72 16.29 -0.74
C LEU A 15 10.37 14.93 -1.00
N TRP A 16 11.69 14.85 -0.87
CA TRP A 16 12.42 13.60 -1.07
C TRP A 16 11.98 12.52 -0.07
N ASP A 17 11.98 12.86 1.22
CA ASP A 17 11.68 11.93 2.31
C ASP A 17 10.26 11.36 2.22
N TYR A 18 9.33 12.09 1.59
CA TYR A 18 7.96 11.60 1.33
C TYR A 18 7.91 10.42 0.35
N PHE A 19 8.91 10.28 -0.54
CA PHE A 19 8.94 9.24 -1.57
C PHE A 19 10.00 8.17 -1.32
N ILE A 20 11.13 8.53 -0.69
CA ILE A 20 12.32 7.68 -0.60
C ILE A 20 12.80 7.67 0.86
N PRO A 21 12.86 6.50 1.53
CA PRO A 21 13.11 6.41 2.98
C PRO A 21 14.59 6.52 3.36
N VAL A 22 15.46 6.90 2.42
CA VAL A 22 16.90 7.09 2.64
C VAL A 22 17.31 8.46 2.13
N ALA A 23 18.24 9.12 2.79
CA ALA A 23 18.68 10.46 2.41
C ALA A 23 19.25 10.48 0.97
N PRO A 24 19.05 11.58 0.22
CA PRO A 24 19.65 11.73 -1.10
C PRO A 24 21.16 11.84 -0.98
N SER A 25 21.88 11.42 -2.03
CA SER A 25 23.31 11.73 -2.12
C SER A 25 23.53 13.25 -2.14
N LYS A 26 24.72 13.71 -1.73
CA LYS A 26 25.07 15.16 -1.80
C LYS A 26 24.87 15.73 -3.20
N SER A 27 25.20 14.96 -4.24
CA SER A 27 25.04 15.37 -5.64
C SER A 27 23.57 15.48 -6.05
N THR A 28 22.76 14.49 -5.68
CA THR A 28 21.32 14.46 -5.93
C THR A 28 20.64 15.65 -5.24
N GLN A 29 20.96 15.89 -3.96
CA GLN A 29 20.41 17.01 -3.22
C GLN A 29 20.76 18.35 -3.88
N ALA A 30 22.03 18.57 -4.23
CA ALA A 30 22.47 19.79 -4.89
C ALA A 30 21.76 20.01 -6.25
N GLY A 31 21.57 18.94 -7.01
CA GLY A 31 20.84 18.97 -8.29
C GLY A 31 19.38 19.38 -8.11
N LEU A 32 18.68 18.78 -7.13
CA LEU A 32 17.29 19.11 -6.82
C LEU A 32 17.15 20.54 -6.28
N GLU A 33 18.09 21.01 -5.44
CA GLU A 33 18.09 22.38 -4.94
C GLU A 33 18.31 23.40 -6.07
N LYS A 34 19.22 23.10 -7.02
CA LYS A 34 19.43 23.93 -8.21
C LYS A 34 18.17 23.97 -9.08
N LEU A 35 17.54 22.82 -9.30
CA LEU A 35 16.30 22.71 -10.06
C LEU A 35 15.17 23.52 -9.42
N TYR A 36 15.04 23.45 -8.09
CA TYR A 36 14.07 24.23 -7.34
C TYR A 36 14.36 25.74 -7.44
N LYS A 37 15.58 26.19 -7.15
CA LYS A 37 15.95 27.62 -7.11
C LYS A 37 15.86 28.32 -8.47
N ALA A 38 15.81 27.58 -9.58
CA ALA A 38 15.69 28.16 -10.91
C ALA A 38 14.40 28.98 -11.07
N LYS A 39 13.28 28.49 -10.54
CA LYS A 39 11.96 29.14 -10.65
C LYS A 39 11.05 28.99 -9.43
N TYR A 40 11.53 28.35 -8.37
CA TYR A 40 10.76 27.96 -7.19
C TYR A 40 9.54 27.07 -7.51
N GLU A 41 9.64 26.28 -8.59
CA GLU A 41 8.57 25.38 -9.03
C GLU A 41 8.68 24.01 -8.35
N VAL A 42 7.54 23.49 -7.90
CA VAL A 42 7.45 22.17 -7.27
C VAL A 42 7.52 21.04 -8.31
N GLN A 43 6.86 21.23 -9.46
CA GLN A 43 6.69 20.20 -10.47
C GLN A 43 8.03 19.63 -11.00
N PRO A 44 9.05 20.44 -11.36
CA PRO A 44 10.31 19.89 -11.83
C PRO A 44 11.01 19.02 -10.79
N VAL A 45 10.97 19.43 -9.51
CA VAL A 45 11.59 18.71 -8.38
C VAL A 45 10.90 17.36 -8.19
N VAL A 46 9.56 17.34 -8.13
CA VAL A 46 8.80 16.10 -7.99
C VAL A 46 9.02 15.18 -9.19
N SER A 47 9.05 15.73 -10.42
CA SER A 47 9.33 14.95 -11.64
C SER A 47 10.72 14.29 -11.59
N ALA A 48 11.73 15.00 -11.08
CA ALA A 48 13.07 14.44 -10.90
C ALA A 48 13.09 13.33 -9.83
N ILE A 49 12.40 13.52 -8.70
CA ILE A 49 12.29 12.49 -7.64
C ILE A 49 11.59 11.24 -8.17
N LEU A 50 10.45 11.40 -8.86
CA LEU A 50 9.68 10.28 -9.41
C LEU A 50 10.42 9.49 -10.49
N LYS A 51 11.46 10.05 -11.11
CA LYS A 51 12.31 9.37 -12.09
C LYS A 51 13.61 8.83 -11.49
N HIS A 52 13.88 9.09 -10.21
CA HIS A 52 15.14 8.72 -9.58
C HIS A 52 15.19 7.21 -9.30
N PRO A 53 16.29 6.49 -9.61
CA PRO A 53 16.39 5.04 -9.40
C PRO A 53 16.10 4.58 -7.98
N ALA A 54 16.53 5.37 -6.98
CA ALA A 54 16.30 5.05 -5.56
C ALA A 54 14.82 4.92 -5.16
N LEU A 55 13.89 5.48 -5.95
CA LEU A 55 12.46 5.25 -5.74
C LEU A 55 12.06 3.78 -6.02
N TYR A 56 12.73 3.15 -6.97
CA TYR A 56 12.38 1.82 -7.48
C TYR A 56 13.27 0.71 -6.92
N THR A 57 14.53 1.03 -6.60
CA THR A 57 15.53 0.06 -6.12
C THR A 57 15.92 0.27 -4.67
N GLY A 58 15.41 1.32 -4.02
CA GLY A 58 15.70 1.63 -2.63
C GLY A 58 14.99 0.71 -1.65
N PRO A 59 15.24 0.90 -0.33
CA PRO A 59 14.47 0.22 0.70
C PRO A 59 12.99 0.53 0.57
N ARG A 60 12.15 -0.44 0.92
CA ARG A 60 10.70 -0.26 0.91
C ARG A 60 10.27 0.72 2.00
N MET A 61 9.30 1.55 1.65
CA MET A 61 8.66 2.50 2.55
C MET A 61 7.22 2.10 2.82
N VAL A 62 6.80 2.14 4.09
CA VAL A 62 5.42 1.89 4.47
C VAL A 62 4.52 2.90 3.78
N LYS A 63 3.53 2.40 3.03
CA LYS A 63 2.54 3.27 2.39
C LYS A 63 1.70 3.93 3.47
N SER A 64 1.44 5.23 3.31
CA SER A 64 0.43 5.90 4.12
C SER A 64 -0.91 5.16 4.01
N PRO A 65 -1.73 5.10 5.08
CA PRO A 65 -3.00 4.41 5.04
C PRO A 65 -3.91 4.87 3.90
N ILE A 66 -3.86 6.15 3.53
CA ILE A 66 -4.65 6.69 2.42
C ILE A 66 -4.13 6.24 1.06
N VAL A 67 -2.81 6.22 0.84
CA VAL A 67 -2.23 5.70 -0.42
C VAL A 67 -2.54 4.21 -0.57
N TYR A 68 -2.42 3.44 0.52
CA TYR A 68 -2.82 2.03 0.56
C TYR A 68 -4.30 1.85 0.20
N THR A 69 -5.20 2.61 0.82
CA THR A 69 -6.65 2.57 0.54
C THR A 69 -6.95 2.87 -0.92
N ALA A 70 -6.41 3.97 -1.45
CA ALA A 70 -6.63 4.37 -2.84
C ALA A 70 -6.12 3.32 -3.83
N GLY A 71 -4.98 2.69 -3.52
CA GLY A 71 -4.43 1.59 -4.33
C GLY A 71 -5.34 0.37 -4.35
N LEU A 72 -5.83 -0.06 -3.18
CA LEU A 72 -6.71 -1.21 -3.06
C LEU A 72 -8.08 -0.99 -3.71
N LEU A 73 -8.64 0.22 -3.56
CA LEU A 73 -9.87 0.61 -4.23
C LEU A 73 -9.72 0.61 -5.75
N ARG A 74 -8.63 1.18 -6.26
CA ARG A 74 -8.33 1.14 -7.69
C ARG A 74 -8.18 -0.28 -8.22
N SER A 75 -7.45 -1.15 -7.51
CA SER A 75 -7.23 -2.53 -7.97
C SER A 75 -8.50 -3.36 -8.02
N THR A 76 -9.46 -3.05 -7.14
CA THR A 76 -10.77 -3.72 -7.07
C THR A 76 -11.85 -3.04 -7.91
N GLY A 77 -11.50 -1.99 -8.67
CA GLY A 77 -12.47 -1.22 -9.47
C GLY A 77 -13.51 -0.48 -8.63
N ARG A 78 -13.23 -0.26 -7.33
CA ARG A 78 -14.15 0.34 -6.38
C ARG A 78 -13.84 1.83 -6.18
N GLY A 79 -14.88 2.67 -6.16
CA GLY A 79 -14.77 4.08 -5.81
C GLY A 79 -14.91 4.34 -4.31
N ILE A 80 -14.82 5.61 -3.91
CA ILE A 80 -15.24 6.04 -2.57
C ILE A 80 -16.76 6.04 -2.52
N ASP A 81 -17.33 5.05 -1.83
CA ASP A 81 -18.77 4.76 -1.80
C ASP A 81 -19.38 4.83 -0.40
N SER A 82 -18.58 5.16 0.61
CA SER A 82 -19.01 5.16 2.00
C SER A 82 -18.22 6.15 2.86
N ALA A 83 -18.89 6.86 3.76
CA ALA A 83 -18.21 7.67 4.78
C ALA A 83 -17.37 6.82 5.75
N GLN A 84 -17.56 5.49 5.79
CA GLN A 84 -16.78 4.59 6.64
C GLN A 84 -15.28 4.60 6.32
N TRP A 85 -14.89 4.96 5.08
CA TRP A 85 -13.48 5.12 4.70
C TRP A 85 -12.72 6.07 5.63
N PHE A 86 -13.40 7.09 6.14
CA PHE A 86 -12.84 8.01 7.12
C PHE A 86 -12.51 7.34 8.45
N ARG A 87 -13.45 6.56 9.01
CA ARG A 87 -13.26 5.87 10.30
C ARG A 87 -12.20 4.77 10.18
N ILE A 88 -12.26 4.00 9.12
CA ILE A 88 -11.35 2.86 8.89
C ILE A 88 -9.92 3.34 8.65
N SER A 89 -9.72 4.44 7.89
CA SER A 89 -8.38 5.01 7.69
C SER A 89 -7.78 5.56 8.99
N ALA A 90 -8.62 6.12 9.87
CA ALA A 90 -8.18 6.55 11.20
C ALA A 90 -7.68 5.38 12.06
N LEU A 91 -8.35 4.22 12.01
CA LEU A 91 -7.88 3.00 12.69
C LEU A 91 -6.54 2.50 12.13
N ALA A 92 -6.27 2.75 10.85
CA ALA A 92 -5.00 2.43 10.20
C ALA A 92 -3.90 3.49 10.45
N GLY A 93 -4.20 4.56 11.21
CA GLY A 93 -3.21 5.57 11.62
C GLY A 93 -3.25 6.88 10.84
N GLN A 94 -4.19 7.08 9.92
CA GLN A 94 -4.29 8.33 9.16
C GLN A 94 -5.74 8.78 8.94
N ARG A 95 -6.11 9.85 9.64
CA ARG A 95 -7.35 10.59 9.39
C ARG A 95 -7.06 11.78 8.49
N LEU A 96 -7.69 11.83 7.31
CA LEU A 96 -7.55 12.94 6.37
C LEU A 96 -7.97 14.27 7.01
N PHE A 97 -7.23 15.33 6.69
CA PHE A 97 -7.42 16.70 7.20
C PHE A 97 -7.37 16.83 8.73
N TYR A 98 -6.85 15.82 9.43
CA TYR A 98 -6.69 15.83 10.88
C TYR A 98 -5.30 15.31 11.27
N PRO A 99 -4.21 15.97 10.81
CA PRO A 99 -2.88 15.66 11.31
C PRO A 99 -2.78 16.04 12.80
N PRO A 100 -1.98 15.31 13.59
CA PRO A 100 -1.87 15.53 15.03
C PRO A 100 -1.29 16.90 15.41
N ASN A 101 -0.43 17.50 14.58
CA ASN A 101 0.15 18.83 14.81
C ASN A 101 0.63 19.47 13.49
N VAL A 102 1.23 20.67 13.61
CA VAL A 102 1.73 21.47 12.47
C VAL A 102 2.87 20.79 11.67
N ALA A 103 3.48 19.73 12.19
CA ALA A 103 4.48 18.94 11.48
C ALA A 103 3.87 17.88 10.54
N GLY A 104 2.56 17.64 10.60
CA GLY A 104 1.87 16.64 9.80
C GLY A 104 1.61 15.32 10.55
N TRP A 105 1.50 14.21 9.82
CA TRP A 105 1.37 12.87 10.39
C TRP A 105 2.74 12.28 10.74
N ASP A 106 2.79 11.49 11.80
CA ASP A 106 3.97 10.69 12.15
C ASP A 106 4.00 9.41 11.30
N GLU A 107 4.81 9.44 10.24
CA GLU A 107 4.89 8.36 9.25
C GLU A 107 5.48 7.07 9.82
N THR A 108 6.25 7.16 10.92
CA THR A 108 6.86 6.00 11.60
C THR A 108 5.82 5.13 12.30
N ARG A 109 4.63 5.67 12.56
CA ARG A 109 3.51 4.99 13.25
C ARG A 109 2.47 4.40 12.31
N TRP A 110 2.71 4.42 11.00
CA TRP A 110 1.75 3.87 10.04
C TRP A 110 1.67 2.36 10.04
N LEU A 111 2.64 1.66 10.62
CA LEU A 111 2.65 0.21 10.72
C LEU A 111 3.22 -0.25 12.07
N ASP A 112 2.31 -0.54 12.99
CA ASP A 112 2.52 -1.21 14.27
C ASP A 112 1.39 -2.24 14.49
N THR A 113 1.40 -2.94 15.60
CA THR A 113 0.39 -3.97 15.90
C THR A 113 -1.05 -3.42 15.88
N ALA A 114 -1.27 -2.18 16.34
CA ALA A 114 -2.60 -1.58 16.43
C ALA A 114 -3.11 -1.10 15.05
N THR A 115 -2.26 -0.38 14.32
CA THR A 115 -2.57 0.13 12.97
C THR A 115 -2.65 -1.00 11.94
N PHE A 116 -1.92 -2.11 12.13
CA PHE A 116 -2.07 -3.30 11.29
C PHE A 116 -3.47 -3.91 11.39
N ARG A 117 -4.08 -3.96 12.59
CA ARG A 117 -5.50 -4.35 12.74
C ARG A 117 -6.42 -3.41 11.97
N GLY A 118 -6.14 -2.10 11.98
CA GLY A 118 -6.85 -1.13 11.15
C GLY A 118 -6.75 -1.44 9.65
N ARG A 119 -5.54 -1.74 9.17
CA ARG A 119 -5.27 -2.12 7.77
C ARG A 119 -5.93 -3.43 7.37
N TRP A 120 -6.01 -4.40 8.28
CA TRP A 120 -6.77 -5.64 8.09
C TRP A 120 -8.25 -5.35 7.86
N ASN A 121 -8.87 -4.57 8.75
CA ASN A 121 -10.27 -4.19 8.64
C ASN A 121 -10.53 -3.37 7.36
N LEU A 122 -9.57 -2.56 6.96
CA LEU A 122 -9.61 -1.80 5.72
C LEU A 122 -9.65 -2.71 4.50
N ALA A 123 -8.75 -3.68 4.43
CA ALA A 123 -8.75 -4.69 3.38
C ALA A 123 -10.09 -5.44 3.34
N SER A 124 -10.56 -5.92 4.48
CA SER A 124 -11.83 -6.65 4.55
C SER A 124 -13.01 -5.78 4.11
N PHE A 125 -13.04 -4.51 4.51
CA PHE A 125 -14.09 -3.59 4.07
C PHE A 125 -14.02 -3.35 2.57
N ALA A 126 -12.83 -3.17 1.99
CA ALA A 126 -12.62 -3.00 0.55
C ALA A 126 -13.11 -4.20 -0.27
N LEU A 127 -12.77 -5.41 0.18
CA LEU A 127 -13.05 -6.65 -0.53
C LEU A 127 -14.49 -7.14 -0.39
N LYS A 128 -15.21 -6.73 0.66
CA LYS A 128 -16.55 -7.23 1.01
C LYS A 128 -17.55 -7.23 -0.16
N PRO A 129 -17.69 -6.16 -0.98
CA PRO A 129 -18.67 -6.15 -2.08
C PRO A 129 -18.38 -7.17 -3.19
N SER A 130 -17.13 -7.64 -3.30
CA SER A 130 -16.68 -8.60 -4.31
C SER A 130 -16.33 -9.97 -3.70
N ALA A 131 -16.72 -10.20 -2.45
CA ALA A 131 -16.53 -11.49 -1.80
C ALA A 131 -17.37 -12.55 -2.51
N LEU A 132 -16.76 -13.69 -2.82
CA LEU A 132 -17.46 -14.82 -3.43
C LEU A 132 -18.34 -15.52 -2.37
N ASP A 133 -19.51 -15.99 -2.77
CA ASP A 133 -20.42 -16.77 -1.94
C ASP A 133 -20.15 -18.28 -2.15
N PRO A 134 -19.69 -19.03 -1.13
CA PRO A 134 -19.43 -20.47 -1.24
C PRO A 134 -20.62 -21.33 -1.67
N LYS A 135 -21.86 -20.81 -1.54
CA LYS A 135 -23.09 -21.50 -1.94
C LYS A 135 -23.51 -21.20 -3.39
N ARG A 136 -22.97 -20.13 -4.00
CA ARG A 136 -23.42 -19.64 -5.31
C ARG A 136 -22.30 -19.60 -6.35
N ASP A 137 -21.09 -19.26 -5.91
CA ASP A 137 -19.94 -19.08 -6.78
C ASP A 137 -19.10 -20.36 -6.87
N THR A 138 -18.25 -20.41 -7.91
CA THR A 138 -17.31 -21.50 -8.12
C THR A 138 -15.89 -20.97 -8.28
N SER A 139 -14.96 -21.74 -7.73
CA SER A 139 -13.53 -21.48 -7.80
C SER A 139 -12.79 -22.74 -8.26
N PRO A 140 -11.55 -22.62 -8.75
CA PRO A 140 -10.76 -23.78 -9.10
C PRO A 140 -10.43 -24.60 -7.86
N GLN A 141 -10.12 -25.89 -8.04
CA GLN A 141 -9.75 -26.77 -6.93
C GLN A 141 -8.26 -26.72 -6.60
N LYS A 142 -7.43 -26.22 -7.52
CA LYS A 142 -5.97 -26.19 -7.34
C LYS A 142 -5.52 -24.90 -6.66
N ALA A 143 -4.72 -25.04 -5.60
CA ALA A 143 -4.14 -23.92 -4.85
C ALA A 143 -3.41 -22.87 -5.73
N GLY A 144 -2.68 -23.32 -6.74
CA GLY A 144 -1.97 -22.42 -7.66
C GLY A 144 -2.91 -21.56 -8.52
N GLU A 145 -4.02 -22.13 -8.97
CA GLU A 145 -5.03 -21.43 -9.77
C GLU A 145 -5.84 -20.46 -8.90
N LEU A 146 -6.16 -20.84 -7.67
CA LEU A 146 -6.78 -19.97 -6.67
C LEU A 146 -5.92 -18.74 -6.37
N LEU A 147 -4.61 -18.96 -6.13
CA LEU A 147 -3.67 -17.87 -5.89
C LEU A 147 -3.56 -16.96 -7.11
N ALA A 148 -3.46 -17.53 -8.32
CA ALA A 148 -3.42 -16.74 -9.55
C ALA A 148 -4.68 -15.87 -9.72
N ARG A 149 -5.88 -16.43 -9.50
CA ARG A 149 -7.14 -15.66 -9.54
C ARG A 149 -7.20 -14.56 -8.49
N ALA A 150 -6.81 -14.85 -7.24
CA ALA A 150 -6.77 -13.84 -6.18
C ALA A 150 -5.77 -12.71 -6.48
N GLN A 151 -4.61 -13.04 -7.05
CA GLN A 151 -3.59 -12.08 -7.46
C GLN A 151 -4.11 -11.22 -8.62
N THR A 152 -4.71 -11.81 -9.65
CA THR A 152 -5.32 -11.08 -10.78
C THR A 152 -6.44 -10.14 -10.32
N PHE A 153 -7.30 -10.59 -9.40
CA PHE A 153 -8.37 -9.77 -8.83
C PHE A 153 -7.84 -8.48 -8.17
N LEU A 154 -6.62 -8.52 -7.62
CA LEU A 154 -5.95 -7.37 -7.01
C LEU A 154 -5.03 -6.60 -7.96
N GLY A 155 -5.17 -6.78 -9.27
CA GLY A 155 -4.37 -6.09 -10.27
C GLY A 155 -2.97 -6.69 -10.46
N SER A 156 -2.80 -7.98 -10.17
CA SER A 156 -1.56 -8.73 -10.36
C SER A 156 -0.34 -8.14 -9.63
N PRO A 157 -0.42 -7.83 -8.31
CA PRO A 157 0.70 -7.26 -7.59
C PRO A 157 1.91 -8.19 -7.60
N ALA A 158 3.12 -7.63 -7.65
CA ALA A 158 4.34 -8.43 -7.55
C ALA A 158 4.49 -8.98 -6.12
N LEU A 159 4.52 -10.29 -5.98
CA LEU A 159 4.72 -10.99 -4.70
C LEU A 159 6.11 -11.62 -4.68
N THR A 160 6.79 -11.53 -3.54
CA THR A 160 8.06 -12.24 -3.36
C THR A 160 7.84 -13.75 -3.37
N GLN A 161 8.91 -14.51 -3.66
CA GLN A 161 8.86 -15.97 -3.61
C GLN A 161 8.46 -16.49 -2.22
N ALA A 162 8.92 -15.81 -1.16
CA ALA A 162 8.57 -16.15 0.22
C ALA A 162 7.07 -15.98 0.48
N THR A 163 6.49 -14.81 0.17
CA THR A 163 5.05 -14.55 0.31
C THR A 163 4.23 -15.53 -0.53
N ARG A 164 4.64 -15.77 -1.78
CA ARG A 164 3.96 -16.73 -2.67
C ARG A 164 3.95 -18.14 -2.09
N ARG A 165 5.06 -18.59 -1.50
CA ARG A 165 5.16 -19.90 -0.85
C ARG A 165 4.19 -20.02 0.32
N VAL A 166 4.17 -19.04 1.22
CA VAL A 166 3.27 -19.04 2.38
C VAL A 166 1.79 -19.08 1.95
N LEU A 167 1.41 -18.29 0.93
CA LEU A 167 0.04 -18.29 0.40
C LEU A 167 -0.35 -19.63 -0.24
N LEU A 168 0.57 -20.26 -0.97
CA LEU A 168 0.35 -21.58 -1.56
C LEU A 168 0.22 -22.67 -0.49
N ASP A 169 1.08 -22.63 0.53
CA ASP A 169 1.06 -23.60 1.62
C ASP A 169 -0.22 -23.47 2.44
N PHE A 170 -0.67 -22.23 2.74
CA PHE A 170 -1.97 -21.95 3.30
C PHE A 170 -3.10 -22.58 2.48
N ALA A 171 -3.17 -22.26 1.17
CA ALA A 171 -4.24 -22.77 0.31
C ALA A 171 -4.26 -24.30 0.23
N LYS A 172 -3.10 -24.94 0.10
CA LYS A 172 -2.99 -26.41 0.08
C LYS A 172 -3.47 -27.02 1.39
N TRP A 173 -2.99 -26.50 2.52
CA TRP A 173 -3.31 -27.06 3.83
C TRP A 173 -4.80 -26.91 4.15
N THR A 174 -5.40 -25.75 3.85
CA THR A 174 -6.83 -25.53 4.05
C THR A 174 -7.69 -26.39 3.14
N LEU A 175 -7.29 -26.60 1.88
CA LEU A 175 -8.04 -27.47 0.95
C LEU A 175 -7.99 -28.95 1.38
N VAL A 176 -6.84 -29.43 1.88
CA VAL A 176 -6.72 -30.83 2.34
C VAL A 176 -7.59 -31.10 3.56
N GLY A 177 -7.70 -30.13 4.47
CA GLY A 177 -8.52 -30.27 5.68
C GLY A 177 -10.01 -29.93 5.50
N ALA A 178 -10.43 -29.49 4.31
CA ALA A 178 -11.78 -28.99 4.09
C ALA A 178 -12.79 -30.12 3.89
N THR A 179 -13.85 -30.12 4.70
CA THR A 179 -15.00 -31.03 4.58
C THR A 179 -16.25 -30.35 4.04
N GLU A 180 -16.26 -29.01 3.96
CA GLU A 180 -17.41 -28.22 3.56
C GLU A 180 -17.46 -27.96 2.05
N THR A 181 -18.67 -28.00 1.48
CA THR A 181 -18.92 -27.59 0.10
C THR A 181 -18.58 -26.11 -0.07
N GLY A 182 -17.81 -25.78 -1.11
CA GLY A 182 -17.39 -24.40 -1.40
C GLY A 182 -16.13 -23.95 -0.65
N ALA A 183 -15.38 -24.85 -0.02
CA ALA A 183 -14.14 -24.52 0.68
C ALA A 183 -13.09 -23.82 -0.21
N ASN A 184 -12.97 -24.23 -1.47
CA ASN A 184 -12.14 -23.55 -2.47
C ASN A 184 -12.53 -22.08 -2.68
N VAL A 185 -13.82 -21.75 -2.64
CA VAL A 185 -14.33 -20.36 -2.74
C VAL A 185 -13.93 -19.56 -1.49
N MET A 186 -14.05 -20.17 -0.31
CA MET A 186 -13.59 -19.56 0.95
C MET A 186 -12.08 -19.32 0.94
N VAL A 187 -11.30 -20.27 0.44
CA VAL A 187 -9.84 -20.13 0.27
C VAL A 187 -9.52 -19.01 -0.72
N GLU A 188 -10.25 -18.85 -1.83
CA GLU A 188 -10.04 -17.74 -2.75
C GLU A 188 -10.26 -16.38 -2.06
N ASN A 189 -11.35 -16.23 -1.30
CA ASN A 189 -11.61 -15.02 -0.52
C ASN A 189 -10.50 -14.76 0.53
N ALA A 190 -10.05 -15.81 1.22
CA ALA A 190 -8.97 -15.70 2.18
C ALA A 190 -7.66 -15.28 1.50
N LEU A 191 -7.33 -15.83 0.33
CA LEU A 191 -6.16 -15.43 -0.45
C LEU A 191 -6.24 -13.95 -0.89
N ARG A 192 -7.42 -13.46 -1.31
CA ARG A 192 -7.61 -12.02 -1.62
C ARG A 192 -7.32 -11.16 -0.39
N GLN A 193 -7.81 -11.54 0.79
CA GLN A 193 -7.51 -10.83 2.04
C GLN A 193 -6.02 -10.89 2.38
N LEU A 194 -5.39 -12.06 2.33
CA LEU A 194 -3.98 -12.24 2.70
C LEU A 194 -3.03 -11.51 1.76
N ILE A 195 -3.33 -11.47 0.46
CA ILE A 195 -2.57 -10.65 -0.49
C ILE A 195 -2.76 -9.16 -0.17
N ALA A 196 -3.99 -8.70 0.08
CA ALA A 196 -4.28 -7.31 0.43
C ALA A 196 -3.47 -6.82 1.64
N VAL A 197 -3.24 -7.69 2.63
CA VAL A 197 -2.45 -7.36 3.84
C VAL A 197 -0.98 -7.81 3.78
N SER A 198 -0.51 -8.31 2.64
CA SER A 198 0.88 -8.77 2.49
C SER A 198 1.90 -7.61 2.60
N PRO A 199 3.16 -7.89 2.99
CA PRO A 199 4.22 -6.87 3.06
C PRO A 199 4.36 -6.05 1.76
N GLU A 200 4.20 -6.70 0.60
CA GLU A 200 4.23 -6.09 -0.73
C GLU A 200 3.11 -5.07 -0.97
N LEU A 201 1.94 -5.26 -0.36
CA LEU A 201 0.85 -4.29 -0.47
C LEU A 201 0.92 -3.22 0.63
N GLN A 202 1.56 -3.48 1.77
CA GLN A 202 1.74 -2.50 2.84
C GLN A 202 2.87 -1.49 2.59
N ALA A 203 3.90 -1.87 1.82
CA ALA A 203 5.03 -1.00 1.51
C ALA A 203 5.28 -0.89 0.00
N ALA A 204 5.91 0.20 -0.44
CA ALA A 204 6.34 0.43 -1.82
C ALA A 204 7.87 0.51 -1.86
#